data_AF-A0A930P026-F1
#
_entry.id   AF-A0A930P026-F1
#
_cell.length_a   1.000
_cell.length_b   1.000
_cell.length_c   1.000
_cell.angle_alpha   90.00
_cell.angle_beta   90.00
_cell.angle_gamma   90.00
#
_symmetry.space_group_name_H-M   'P 1'
#
loop_
_entity.id
_entity.type
_entity.pdbx_description
1 polymer ?
#
loop_
_entity_poly.entity_id
_entity_poly.type
_entity_poly.pdbx_seq_one_letter_code
_entity_poly.pdbx_strand_id
1 'polypeptide(L)'
;MKNVNELEERVLEILYQKSISSPLWVTESEIYWSIPDMNVTEREVREALDRLVYQRRVMKKVGKYQIEKVEFLAIKERLDSPVSLGLSESAGQNNNVEKESGEKSCSRPSVREWNGQGLVSLLVCLSCIIFGFLLCLLLMNHKQDQPFSFPELQLPQNQLQVSDRSVFLSSKKENQNKNLRKIETEFTEQQKVNRLLNLQADSVRMSVERLRAYVSETNNKQNARLQKERDLILTVSLLLAGLLVILVIALLVRKKE
;
A
#
# COMPACT_ATOMS: atom_id res chain seq x y z
N MET A 1 -8.66 -36.73 13.96
CA MET A 1 -8.52 -36.17 12.60
C MET A 1 -9.86 -35.63 12.03
N LYS A 2 -10.81 -35.16 12.85
CA LYS A 2 -12.08 -34.56 12.36
C LYS A 2 -12.09 -33.02 12.27
N ASN A 3 -11.07 -32.34 12.79
CA ASN A 3 -11.13 -30.87 13.01
C ASN A 3 -10.33 -30.04 11.99
N VAL A 4 -9.56 -30.68 11.09
CA VAL A 4 -8.67 -29.96 10.17
C VAL A 4 -9.45 -29.23 9.07
N ASN A 5 -10.43 -29.91 8.48
CA ASN A 5 -11.28 -29.32 7.43
C ASN A 5 -12.22 -28.25 8.00
N GLU A 6 -12.71 -28.45 9.23
CA GLU A 6 -13.58 -27.48 9.90
C GLU A 6 -12.85 -26.16 10.21
N LEU A 7 -11.58 -26.24 10.64
CA LEU A 7 -10.76 -25.05 10.86
C LEU A 7 -10.47 -24.30 9.54
N GLU A 8 -10.17 -25.03 8.46
CA GLU A 8 -9.94 -24.44 7.14
C GLU A 8 -11.19 -23.72 6.61
N GLU A 9 -12.37 -24.32 6.77
CA GLU A 9 -13.65 -23.70 6.38
C GLU A 9 -13.95 -22.45 7.20
N ARG A 10 -13.73 -22.48 8.52
CA ARG A 10 -13.90 -21.30 9.39
C ARG A 10 -12.93 -20.18 9.03
N VAL A 11 -11.67 -20.50 8.73
CA VAL A 11 -10.67 -19.51 8.29
C VAL A 11 -11.08 -18.86 6.97
N LEU A 12 -11.62 -19.63 6.02
CA LEU A 12 -12.13 -19.10 4.76
C LEU A 12 -13.36 -18.23 4.95
N GLU A 13 -14.27 -18.60 5.84
CA GLU A 13 -15.44 -17.79 6.18
C GLU A 13 -15.04 -16.43 6.76
N ILE A 14 -14.08 -16.42 7.69
CA ILE A 14 -13.52 -15.18 8.27
C ILE A 14 -12.89 -14.30 7.18
N LEU A 15 -12.08 -14.89 6.30
CA LEU A 15 -11.47 -14.17 5.18
C LEU A 15 -12.52 -13.62 4.20
N TYR A 16 -13.59 -14.38 3.95
CA TYR A 16 -14.72 -13.97 3.12
C TYR A 16 -15.45 -12.76 3.75
N GLN A 17 -15.85 -12.84 5.03
CA GLN A 17 -16.52 -11.74 5.73
C GLN A 17 -15.65 -10.47 5.82
N LYS A 18 -14.34 -10.62 6.08
CA LYS A 18 -13.40 -9.49 6.07
C LYS A 18 -13.25 -8.89 4.67
N SER A 19 -13.29 -9.71 3.62
CA SER A 19 -13.20 -9.23 2.23
C SER A 19 -14.47 -8.50 1.75
N ILE A 20 -15.65 -8.82 2.31
CA ILE A 20 -16.90 -8.08 2.06
C ILE A 20 -16.84 -6.68 2.70
N SER A 21 -16.36 -6.60 3.93
CA SER A 21 -16.27 -5.34 4.67
C SER A 21 -15.15 -4.42 4.17
N SER A 22 -14.03 -4.97 3.69
CA SER A 22 -12.96 -4.21 3.06
C SER A 22 -12.07 -5.09 2.16
N PRO A 23 -11.59 -4.61 0.99
CA PRO A 23 -10.71 -5.38 0.12
C PRO A 23 -9.25 -5.37 0.66
N LEU A 24 -9.05 -5.73 1.93
CA LEU A 24 -7.78 -5.65 2.63
C LEU A 24 -7.12 -7.03 2.82
N TRP A 25 -5.79 -7.02 2.80
CA TRP A 25 -4.95 -8.15 3.17
C TRP A 25 -4.94 -8.32 4.69
N VAL A 26 -5.36 -9.48 5.18
CA VAL A 26 -5.58 -9.77 6.61
C VAL A 26 -4.35 -10.45 7.20
N THR A 27 -3.95 -10.06 8.42
CA THR A 27 -2.82 -10.72 9.11
C THR A 27 -3.24 -12.05 9.76
N GLU A 28 -2.28 -12.93 10.01
CA GLU A 28 -2.51 -14.20 10.71
C GLU A 28 -3.18 -13.99 12.08
N SER A 29 -2.68 -13.04 12.86
CA SER A 29 -3.19 -12.75 14.20
C SER A 29 -4.61 -12.17 14.15
N GLU A 30 -4.95 -11.36 13.15
CA GLU A 30 -6.34 -10.88 12.95
C GLU A 30 -7.31 -12.02 12.66
N ILE A 31 -6.88 -13.05 11.93
CA ILE A 31 -7.69 -14.24 11.64
C ILE A 31 -7.86 -15.04 12.93
N TYR A 32 -6.77 -15.27 13.66
CA TYR A 32 -6.79 -15.95 14.95
C TYR A 32 -7.76 -15.30 15.95
N TRP A 33 -7.69 -13.98 16.13
CA TRP A 33 -8.61 -13.24 17.02
C TRP A 33 -10.07 -13.23 16.56
N SER A 34 -10.33 -13.56 15.29
CA SER A 34 -11.69 -13.64 14.74
C SER A 34 -12.32 -15.04 14.88
N ILE A 35 -11.57 -16.04 15.35
CA ILE A 35 -12.08 -17.39 15.60
C ILE A 35 -12.73 -17.42 16.99
N PRO A 36 -14.02 -17.75 17.11
CA PRO A 36 -14.73 -17.74 18.40
C PRO A 36 -14.37 -18.91 19.33
N ASP A 37 -13.58 -19.88 18.87
CA ASP A 37 -13.24 -21.11 19.61
C ASP A 37 -11.86 -20.99 20.29
N MET A 38 -11.85 -20.99 21.62
CA MET A 38 -10.62 -20.83 22.43
C MET A 38 -9.67 -22.04 22.40
N ASN A 39 -10.08 -23.15 21.78
CA ASN A 39 -9.27 -24.37 21.70
C ASN A 39 -8.28 -24.39 20.52
N VAL A 40 -8.34 -23.40 19.64
CA VAL A 40 -7.45 -23.27 18.48
C VAL A 40 -6.27 -22.39 18.86
N THR A 41 -5.06 -22.83 18.53
CA THR A 41 -3.83 -22.05 18.71
C THR A 41 -3.47 -21.25 17.45
N GLU A 42 -2.75 -20.13 17.60
CA GLU A 42 -2.27 -19.33 16.46
C GLU A 42 -1.43 -20.17 15.48
N ARG A 43 -0.69 -21.17 16.01
CA ARG A 43 0.06 -22.12 15.19
C ARG A 43 -0.83 -22.97 14.28
N GLU A 44 -1.96 -23.47 14.79
CA GLU A 44 -2.90 -24.27 14.00
C GLU A 44 -3.57 -23.43 12.91
N VAL A 45 -3.84 -22.15 13.18
CA VAL A 45 -4.33 -21.19 12.18
C VAL A 45 -3.29 -20.97 11.08
N ARG A 46 -2.01 -20.81 11.44
CA ARG A 46 -0.92 -20.71 10.46
C ARG A 46 -0.84 -21.95 9.58
N GLU A 47 -0.89 -23.13 10.19
CA GLU A 47 -0.83 -24.40 9.46
C GLU A 47 -2.05 -24.57 8.53
N ALA A 48 -3.25 -24.13 8.95
CA ALA A 48 -4.43 -24.11 8.09
C ALA A 48 -4.29 -23.12 6.93
N LEU A 49 -3.77 -21.91 7.18
CA LEU A 49 -3.52 -20.91 6.14
C LEU A 49 -2.47 -21.39 5.13
N ASP A 50 -1.39 -22.02 5.58
CA ASP A 50 -0.37 -22.56 4.68
C ASP A 50 -0.93 -23.70 3.81
N ARG A 51 -1.84 -24.55 4.34
CA ARG A 51 -2.58 -25.56 3.56
C ARG A 51 -3.52 -24.92 2.54
N LEU A 52 -4.27 -23.89 2.92
CA LEU A 52 -5.17 -23.15 2.01
C LEU A 52 -4.41 -22.43 0.90
N VAL A 53 -3.20 -21.94 1.19
CA VAL A 53 -2.29 -21.36 0.19
C VAL A 53 -1.76 -22.43 -0.76
N TYR A 54 -1.39 -23.61 -0.25
CA TYR A 54 -0.98 -24.74 -1.09
C TYR A 54 -2.10 -25.20 -2.05
N GLN A 55 -3.34 -25.22 -1.55
CA GLN A 55 -4.54 -25.51 -2.35
C GLN A 55 -4.95 -24.38 -3.30
N ARG A 56 -4.21 -23.25 -3.32
CA ARG A 56 -4.49 -22.01 -4.09
C ARG A 56 -5.78 -21.28 -3.73
N ARG A 57 -6.46 -21.67 -2.66
CA ARG A 57 -7.72 -21.05 -2.19
C ARG A 57 -7.49 -19.68 -1.57
N VAL A 58 -6.27 -19.43 -1.06
CA VAL A 58 -5.84 -18.20 -0.39
C VAL A 58 -4.48 -17.75 -0.95
N MET A 59 -4.30 -16.45 -1.12
CA MET A 59 -3.04 -15.82 -1.52
C MET A 59 -2.29 -15.29 -0.30
N LYS A 60 -0.95 -15.48 -0.26
CA LYS A 60 -0.06 -14.98 0.80
C LYS A 60 0.92 -13.95 0.25
N LYS A 61 1.00 -12.77 0.88
CA LYS A 61 1.96 -11.70 0.55
C LYS A 61 2.46 -11.01 1.81
N VAL A 62 3.78 -11.05 2.06
CA VAL A 62 4.44 -10.37 3.19
C VAL A 62 3.72 -10.62 4.53
N GLY A 63 3.42 -11.89 4.85
CA GLY A 63 2.76 -12.28 6.10
C GLY A 63 1.26 -11.94 6.19
N LYS A 64 0.65 -11.47 5.10
CA LYS A 64 -0.80 -11.23 5.01
C LYS A 64 -1.46 -12.17 4.02
N TYR A 65 -2.75 -12.41 4.23
CA TYR A 65 -3.56 -13.38 3.52
C TYR A 65 -4.77 -12.71 2.89
N GLN A 66 -5.18 -13.21 1.72
CA GLN A 66 -6.37 -12.76 1.00
C GLN A 66 -7.02 -13.96 0.32
N ILE A 67 -8.35 -14.07 0.37
CA ILE A 67 -9.07 -15.12 -0.36
C ILE A 67 -8.91 -14.93 -1.89
N GLU A 68 -8.73 -16.03 -2.62
CA GLU A 68 -8.64 -15.98 -4.08
C GLU A 68 -10.01 -15.60 -4.69
N LYS A 69 -10.01 -14.87 -5.81
CA LYS A 69 -11.24 -14.40 -6.47
C LYS A 69 -12.18 -15.54 -6.88
N VAL A 70 -11.63 -16.68 -7.32
CA VAL A 70 -12.41 -17.86 -7.70
C VAL A 70 -13.16 -18.40 -6.48
N GLU A 71 -12.47 -18.47 -5.34
CA GLU A 71 -13.02 -19.05 -4.12
C GLU A 71 -13.98 -18.11 -3.38
N PHE A 72 -13.74 -16.80 -3.47
CA PHE A 72 -14.69 -15.80 -3.05
C PHE A 72 -16.04 -15.93 -3.78
N LEU A 73 -16.01 -16.15 -5.09
CA LEU A 73 -17.22 -16.35 -5.90
C LEU A 73 -17.90 -17.67 -5.59
N ALA A 74 -17.12 -18.75 -5.37
CA ALA A 74 -17.66 -20.05 -5.01
C ALA A 74 -18.37 -20.03 -3.64
N ILE A 75 -17.83 -19.33 -2.64
CA ILE A 75 -18.49 -19.16 -1.33
C ILE A 75 -19.76 -18.32 -1.48
N LYS A 76 -19.70 -17.23 -2.26
CA LYS A 76 -20.86 -16.39 -2.53
C LYS A 76 -22.00 -17.19 -3.19
N GLU A 77 -21.68 -18.01 -4.19
CA GLU A 77 -22.67 -18.85 -4.88
C GLU A 77 -23.32 -19.90 -3.96
N ARG A 78 -22.54 -20.48 -3.02
CA ARG A 78 -23.07 -21.39 -2.00
C ARG A 78 -24.02 -20.69 -1.03
N LEU A 79 -23.74 -19.43 -0.70
CA LEU A 79 -24.54 -18.63 0.23
C LEU A 79 -25.82 -18.06 -0.42
N ASP A 80 -25.75 -17.73 -1.72
CA ASP A 80 -26.88 -17.24 -2.53
C ASP A 80 -27.80 -18.38 -3.05
N SER A 81 -27.39 -19.64 -2.90
CA SER A 81 -28.20 -20.80 -3.28
C SER A 81 -29.30 -21.09 -2.25
N PRO A 82 -30.58 -21.26 -2.64
CA PRO A 82 -31.72 -21.43 -1.73
C PRO A 82 -31.77 -22.78 -0.97
N VAL A 83 -30.65 -23.50 -0.83
CA VAL A 83 -30.61 -24.85 -0.22
C VAL A 83 -30.06 -24.85 1.22
N SER A 84 -29.66 -23.72 1.78
CA SER A 84 -29.18 -23.65 3.17
C SER A 84 -29.76 -22.47 3.95
N LEU A 85 -31.09 -22.45 4.09
CA LEU A 85 -31.79 -21.69 5.13
C LEU A 85 -32.64 -22.66 5.93
N GLY A 86 -31.95 -23.41 6.77
CA GLY A 86 -32.53 -24.33 7.75
C GLY A 86 -31.90 -24.13 9.12
N LEU A 87 -31.90 -22.90 9.63
CA LEU A 87 -32.00 -22.59 11.07
C LEU A 87 -32.01 -21.07 11.27
N SER A 88 -33.19 -20.54 11.61
CA SER A 88 -33.42 -19.48 12.62
C SER A 88 -34.74 -18.79 12.28
N GLU A 89 -35.85 -19.38 12.76
CA GLU A 89 -37.08 -18.64 12.97
C GLU A 89 -36.85 -17.56 14.03
N SER A 90 -37.37 -16.35 13.83
CA SER A 90 -38.35 -15.77 14.75
C SER A 90 -38.91 -14.44 14.23
N ALA A 91 -40.22 -14.50 13.95
CA ALA A 91 -41.28 -13.53 14.26
C ALA A 91 -41.13 -12.04 13.93
N GLY A 92 -42.08 -11.56 13.11
CA GLY A 92 -42.36 -10.13 12.93
C GLY A 92 -43.50 -9.87 11.93
N GLN A 93 -44.67 -10.43 12.20
CA GLN A 93 -45.92 -10.26 11.46
C GLN A 93 -46.49 -8.84 11.64
N ASN A 94 -46.94 -8.18 10.55
CA ASN A 94 -48.27 -7.55 10.43
C ASN A 94 -48.46 -6.71 9.15
N ASN A 95 -49.33 -7.23 8.27
CA ASN A 95 -50.48 -6.63 7.58
C ASN A 95 -50.42 -5.20 7.02
N ASN A 96 -50.64 -5.05 5.71
CA ASN A 96 -51.89 -4.48 5.19
C ASN A 96 -52.05 -4.72 3.66
N VAL A 97 -53.21 -5.30 3.32
CA VAL A 97 -54.14 -5.04 2.20
C VAL A 97 -53.56 -4.18 1.07
N GLU A 98 -53.49 -4.63 -0.18
CA GLU A 98 -54.66 -4.64 -1.07
C GLU A 98 -54.45 -5.56 -2.30
N LYS A 99 -55.50 -6.27 -2.69
CA LYS A 99 -55.58 -7.09 -3.90
C LYS A 99 -55.53 -6.18 -5.13
N GLU A 100 -54.63 -6.47 -6.07
CA GLU A 100 -54.95 -6.25 -7.48
C GLU A 100 -54.48 -7.46 -8.30
N SER A 101 -55.46 -8.19 -8.81
CA SER A 101 -55.31 -9.29 -9.75
C SER A 101 -54.79 -8.74 -11.08
N GLY A 102 -53.52 -8.99 -11.36
CA GLY A 102 -52.95 -8.85 -12.69
C GLY A 102 -52.22 -10.14 -13.05
N GLU A 103 -52.78 -10.91 -13.98
CA GLU A 103 -52.12 -12.04 -14.63
C GLU A 103 -50.73 -11.62 -15.12
N LYS A 104 -49.68 -12.02 -14.39
CA LYS A 104 -48.32 -12.01 -14.93
C LYS A 104 -48.15 -13.27 -15.76
N SER A 105 -48.53 -13.17 -17.04
CA SER A 105 -47.99 -14.04 -18.08
C SER A 105 -46.46 -13.96 -18.00
N CYS A 106 -45.81 -15.08 -17.68
CA CYS A 106 -44.38 -15.25 -17.80
C CYS A 106 -43.95 -14.96 -19.25
N SER A 107 -43.51 -13.73 -19.51
CA SER A 107 -42.77 -13.43 -20.73
C SER A 107 -41.38 -14.07 -20.60
N ARG A 108 -41.19 -15.18 -21.31
CA ARG A 108 -39.88 -15.67 -21.75
C ARG A 108 -39.03 -14.45 -22.16
N PRO A 109 -37.75 -14.36 -21.76
CA PRO A 109 -36.88 -13.35 -22.34
C PRO A 109 -36.79 -13.66 -23.84
N SER A 110 -37.41 -12.80 -24.66
CA SER A 110 -37.21 -12.87 -26.10
C SER A 110 -35.72 -12.69 -26.33
N VAL A 111 -35.12 -13.67 -26.99
CA VAL A 111 -33.75 -13.60 -27.47
C VAL A 111 -33.72 -12.41 -28.42
N ARG A 112 -33.27 -11.27 -27.90
CA ARG A 112 -33.00 -10.07 -28.68
C ARG A 112 -31.99 -10.50 -29.74
N GLU A 113 -32.38 -10.52 -31.00
CA GLU A 113 -31.43 -10.76 -32.07
C GLU A 113 -30.48 -9.56 -32.12
N TRP A 114 -29.26 -9.75 -31.60
CA TRP A 114 -28.23 -8.73 -31.70
C TRP A 114 -27.77 -8.73 -33.15
N ASN A 115 -27.84 -7.57 -33.81
CA ASN A 115 -27.27 -7.39 -35.13
C ASN A 115 -25.76 -7.72 -35.06
N GLY A 116 -25.35 -8.87 -35.61
CA GLY A 116 -24.00 -9.42 -35.46
C GLY A 116 -22.90 -8.46 -35.93
N GLN A 117 -23.21 -7.61 -36.91
CA GLN A 117 -22.31 -6.54 -37.37
C GLN A 117 -22.05 -5.46 -36.30
N GLY A 118 -23.03 -5.16 -35.45
CA GLY A 118 -22.87 -4.20 -34.35
C GLY A 118 -21.98 -4.74 -33.23
N LEU A 119 -22.09 -6.03 -32.91
CA LEU A 119 -21.22 -6.70 -31.93
C LEU A 119 -19.78 -6.79 -32.40
N VAL A 120 -19.56 -7.16 -33.67
CA VAL A 120 -18.21 -7.23 -34.25
C VAL A 120 -17.57 -5.84 -34.29
N SER A 121 -18.31 -4.81 -34.71
CA SER A 121 -17.80 -3.44 -34.71
C SER A 121 -17.43 -2.96 -33.30
N LEU A 122 -18.22 -3.33 -32.29
CA LEU A 122 -17.98 -2.96 -30.89
C LEU A 122 -16.75 -3.69 -30.32
N LEU A 123 -16.57 -4.97 -30.66
CA LEU A 123 -15.38 -5.77 -30.33
C LEU A 123 -14.11 -5.20 -30.95
N VAL A 124 -14.16 -4.80 -32.23
CA VAL A 124 -13.03 -4.17 -32.92
C VAL A 124 -12.67 -2.84 -32.26
N CYS A 125 -13.65 -1.99 -31.94
CA CYS A 125 -13.38 -0.74 -31.25
C CYS A 125 -12.78 -0.93 -29.85
N LEU A 126 -13.30 -1.88 -29.07
CA LEU A 126 -12.73 -2.24 -27.76
C LEU A 126 -11.28 -2.73 -27.89
N SER A 127 -10.99 -3.54 -28.91
CA SER A 127 -9.63 -4.04 -29.15
C SER A 127 -8.64 -2.91 -29.46
N CYS A 128 -9.05 -1.90 -30.24
CA CYS A 128 -8.22 -0.72 -30.54
C CYS A 128 -7.96 0.14 -29.30
N ILE A 129 -8.98 0.30 -28.42
CA ILE A 129 -8.86 1.06 -27.16
C ILE A 129 -7.88 0.36 -26.21
N ILE A 130 -8.01 -0.96 -26.05
CA ILE A 130 -7.14 -1.76 -25.18
C ILE A 130 -5.69 -1.75 -25.72
N PHE A 131 -5.51 -1.89 -27.03
CA PHE A 131 -4.20 -1.84 -27.67
C PHE A 131 -3.53 -0.47 -27.48
N GLY A 132 -4.27 0.63 -27.66
CA GLY A 132 -3.75 1.98 -27.41
C GLY A 132 -3.33 2.20 -25.95
N PHE A 133 -4.10 1.67 -25.01
CA PHE A 133 -3.78 1.74 -23.58
C PHE A 133 -2.50 0.95 -23.25
N LEU A 134 -2.35 -0.27 -23.78
CA LEU A 134 -1.16 -1.09 -23.60
C LEU A 134 0.10 -0.45 -24.22
N LEU A 135 -0.03 0.17 -25.39
CA LEU A 135 1.07 0.89 -26.03
C LEU A 135 1.53 2.10 -25.20
N CYS A 136 0.57 2.81 -24.57
CA CYS A 136 0.85 3.93 -23.68
C CYS A 136 1.59 3.47 -22.42
N LEU A 137 1.19 2.34 -21.82
CA LEU A 137 1.89 1.73 -20.68
C LEU A 137 3.31 1.27 -21.04
N LEU A 138 3.51 0.73 -22.24
CA LEU A 138 4.83 0.31 -22.72
C LEU A 138 5.80 1.50 -22.87
N LEU A 139 5.31 2.61 -23.43
CA LEU A 139 6.08 3.85 -23.59
C LEU A 139 6.45 4.50 -22.25
N MET A 140 5.57 4.40 -21.24
CA MET A 140 5.86 4.88 -19.88
C MET A 140 6.92 4.00 -19.18
N ASN A 141 6.86 2.67 -19.36
CA ASN A 141 7.83 1.75 -18.75
C ASN A 141 9.25 1.87 -19.33
N HIS A 142 9.41 2.35 -20.56
CA HIS A 142 10.76 2.46 -21.17
C HIS A 142 11.62 3.57 -20.53
N LYS A 143 11.02 4.53 -19.80
CA LYS A 143 11.76 5.58 -19.10
C LYS A 143 12.22 5.15 -17.70
N GLN A 144 12.79 3.96 -17.58
CA GLN A 144 13.33 3.50 -16.31
C GLN A 144 14.61 4.28 -15.96
N ASP A 145 14.54 4.99 -14.83
CA ASP A 145 15.55 5.92 -14.34
C ASP A 145 16.94 5.28 -14.16
N GLN A 146 17.99 6.06 -14.51
CA GLN A 146 19.38 5.73 -14.21
C GLN A 146 19.58 5.52 -12.70
N PRO A 147 20.41 4.54 -12.29
CA PRO A 147 20.72 4.31 -10.89
C PRO A 147 21.38 5.56 -10.28
N PHE A 148 20.77 6.00 -9.19
CA PHE A 148 21.15 7.16 -8.40
C PHE A 148 22.53 6.93 -7.76
N SER A 149 23.51 7.78 -8.06
CA SER A 149 24.83 7.76 -7.41
C SER A 149 24.83 8.78 -6.27
N PHE A 150 25.09 8.30 -5.06
CA PHE A 150 25.29 9.15 -3.90
C PHE A 150 26.68 9.79 -3.98
N PRO A 151 26.83 11.11 -3.78
CA PRO A 151 28.12 11.69 -3.47
C PRO A 151 28.55 11.14 -2.12
N GLU A 152 29.71 10.49 -2.07
CA GLU A 152 30.28 9.98 -0.83
C GLU A 152 30.61 11.16 0.08
N LEU A 153 29.82 11.33 1.16
CA LEU A 153 30.11 12.32 2.17
C LEU A 153 31.28 11.85 3.01
N GLN A 154 32.44 12.43 2.74
CA GLN A 154 33.59 12.34 3.64
C GLN A 154 33.28 13.12 4.91
N LEU A 155 32.69 12.46 5.90
CA LEU A 155 32.64 13.00 7.26
C LEU A 155 34.08 13.04 7.82
N PRO A 156 34.47 14.13 8.51
CA PRO A 156 35.75 14.16 9.19
C PRO A 156 35.76 13.07 10.27
N GLN A 157 36.57 12.03 10.04
CA GLN A 157 36.69 10.83 10.88
C GLN A 157 37.45 11.09 12.19
N ASN A 158 37.99 12.29 12.37
CA ASN A 158 38.72 12.67 13.58
C ASN A 158 37.74 13.06 14.68
N GLN A 159 37.42 12.11 15.55
CA GLN A 159 36.78 12.42 16.84
C GLN A 159 37.83 13.08 17.74
N LEU A 160 37.62 14.37 18.07
CA LEU A 160 38.41 15.03 19.10
C LEU A 160 38.08 14.36 20.45
N GLN A 161 39.02 13.59 21.00
CA GLN A 161 38.87 13.04 22.34
C GLN A 161 39.06 14.16 23.36
N VAL A 162 37.96 14.71 23.85
CA VAL A 162 37.98 15.70 24.94
C VAL A 162 38.25 14.94 26.23
N SER A 163 39.48 15.06 26.74
CA SER A 163 39.87 14.46 28.02
C SER A 163 39.53 15.42 29.15
N ASP A 164 38.87 14.93 30.21
CA ASP A 164 38.60 15.70 31.43
C ASP A 164 39.91 15.98 32.16
N ARG A 165 40.48 17.16 31.91
CA ARG A 165 41.78 17.56 32.46
C ARG A 165 41.58 18.36 33.74
N SER A 166 41.85 17.74 34.89
CA SER A 166 41.82 18.42 36.19
C SER A 166 43.18 19.04 36.52
N VAL A 167 43.23 20.33 36.80
CA VAL A 167 44.45 21.05 37.19
C VAL A 167 44.71 20.89 38.69
N PHE A 168 45.77 20.18 39.07
CA PHE A 168 46.19 20.06 40.47
C PHE A 168 46.99 21.29 40.91
N LEU A 169 46.44 22.06 41.84
CA LEU A 169 47.06 23.25 42.42
C LEU A 169 47.67 22.95 43.80
N SER A 170 48.85 23.50 44.09
CA SER A 170 49.49 23.36 45.40
C SER A 170 48.89 24.33 46.42
N SER A 171 48.58 23.90 47.65
CA SER A 171 48.03 24.79 48.69
C SER A 171 49.06 25.72 49.35
N LYS A 172 50.37 25.54 49.07
CA LYS A 172 51.45 26.33 49.68
C LYS A 172 51.52 27.74 49.08
N LYS A 173 51.58 28.77 49.94
CA LYS A 173 51.65 30.20 49.56
C LYS A 173 52.84 30.53 48.67
N GLU A 174 54.00 29.89 48.89
CA GLU A 174 55.21 30.04 48.07
C GLU A 174 55.01 29.58 46.61
N ASN A 175 54.05 28.70 46.35
CA ASN A 175 53.77 28.16 45.02
C ASN A 175 52.66 28.93 44.27
N GLN A 176 52.14 30.05 44.80
CA GLN A 176 51.04 30.80 44.16
C GLN A 176 51.38 31.25 42.73
N ASN A 177 52.57 31.80 42.48
CA ASN A 177 52.97 32.20 41.13
C ASN A 177 53.13 31.00 40.17
N LYS A 178 53.56 29.84 40.68
CA LYS A 178 53.64 28.60 39.89
C LYS A 178 52.26 28.05 39.55
N ASN A 179 51.31 28.14 40.49
CA ASN A 179 49.92 27.77 40.26
C ASN A 179 49.26 28.69 39.22
N LEU A 180 49.47 30.01 39.30
CA LEU A 180 48.94 30.97 38.32
C LEU A 180 49.44 30.67 36.90
N ARG A 181 50.74 30.42 36.74
CA ARG A 181 51.30 30.01 35.43
C ARG A 181 50.69 28.70 34.92
N LYS A 182 50.48 27.71 35.80
CA LYS A 182 49.80 26.45 35.42
C LYS A 182 48.37 26.68 34.94
N ILE A 183 47.62 27.54 35.63
CA ILE A 183 46.25 27.90 35.24
C ILE A 183 46.27 28.62 33.88
N GLU A 184 47.19 29.56 33.66
CA GLU A 184 47.34 30.27 32.40
C GLU A 184 47.66 29.32 31.23
N THR A 185 48.61 28.40 31.44
CA THR A 185 48.93 27.39 30.42
C THR A 185 47.74 26.48 30.13
N GLU A 186 47.00 26.05 31.15
CA GLU A 186 45.84 25.17 30.94
C GLU A 186 44.67 25.92 30.29
N PHE A 187 44.46 27.19 30.63
CA PHE A 187 43.44 28.02 30.00
C PHE A 187 43.75 28.25 28.50
N THR A 188 45.01 28.53 28.17
CA THR A 188 45.42 28.72 26.76
C THR A 188 45.29 27.44 25.94
N GLU A 189 45.65 26.28 26.50
CA GLU A 189 45.44 24.98 25.87
C GLU A 189 43.94 24.68 25.70
N GLN A 190 43.13 24.92 26.72
CA GLN A 190 41.68 24.70 26.64
C GLN A 190 41.00 25.65 25.64
N GLN A 191 41.50 26.88 25.51
CA GLN A 191 41.03 27.80 24.49
C GLN A 191 41.36 27.30 23.07
N LYS A 192 42.53 26.67 22.85
CA LYS A 192 42.86 26.04 21.57
C LYS A 192 41.92 24.88 21.25
N VAL A 193 41.64 24.02 22.24
CA VAL A 193 40.69 22.91 22.09
C VAL A 193 39.28 23.42 21.75
N ASN A 194 38.79 24.43 22.46
CA ASN A 194 37.48 25.04 22.16
C ASN A 194 37.41 25.63 20.74
N ARG A 195 38.48 26.25 20.25
CA ARG A 195 38.54 26.72 18.85
C ARG A 195 38.44 25.58 17.85
N LEU A 196 39.15 24.48 18.10
CA LEU A 196 39.09 23.29 17.24
C LEU A 196 37.70 22.65 17.25
N LEU A 197 37.05 22.55 18.41
CA LEU A 197 35.67 22.05 18.53
C LEU A 197 34.68 22.92 17.74
N ASN A 198 34.80 24.25 17.81
CA ASN A 198 33.96 25.15 17.03
C ASN A 198 34.17 24.94 15.52
N LEU A 199 35.42 24.82 15.05
CA LEU A 199 35.70 24.54 13.64
C LEU A 199 35.10 23.21 13.18
N GLN A 200 35.14 22.17 14.02
CA GLN A 200 34.52 20.89 13.73
C GLN A 200 32.98 21.00 13.69
N ALA A 201 32.38 21.73 14.63
CA ALA A 201 30.94 22.00 14.63
C ALA A 201 30.49 22.75 13.38
N ASP A 202 31.25 23.75 12.94
CA ASP A 202 31.00 24.51 11.70
C ASP A 202 31.12 23.61 10.46
N SER A 203 32.14 22.74 10.41
CA SER A 203 32.31 21.77 9.33
C SER A 203 31.12 20.79 9.23
N VAL A 204 30.66 20.27 10.37
CA VAL A 204 29.48 19.39 10.43
C VAL A 204 28.24 20.15 9.98
N ARG A 205 28.03 21.38 10.47
CA ARG A 205 26.89 22.22 10.08
C ARG A 205 26.85 22.46 8.57
N MET A 206 27.99 22.78 7.96
CA MET A 206 28.11 22.94 6.51
C MET A 206 27.79 21.65 5.74
N SER A 207 28.23 20.49 6.24
CA SER A 207 27.92 19.20 5.62
C SER A 207 26.41 18.88 5.66
N VAL A 208 25.75 19.19 6.78
CA VAL A 208 24.30 19.03 6.95
C VAL A 208 23.53 19.97 6.04
N GLU A 209 23.96 21.23 5.91
CA GLU A 209 23.35 22.20 5.00
C GLU A 209 23.46 21.76 3.53
N ARG A 210 24.62 21.23 3.11
CA ARG A 210 24.81 20.66 1.76
C ARG A 210 23.91 19.45 1.52
N LEU A 211 23.82 18.54 2.49
CA LEU A 211 22.90 17.40 2.43
C LEU A 211 21.46 17.85 2.29
N ARG A 212 21.04 18.84 3.09
CA ARG A 212 19.68 19.39 3.05
C ARG A 212 19.38 20.01 1.70
N ALA A 213 20.32 20.78 1.14
CA ALA A 213 20.18 21.36 -0.20
C ALA A 213 20.03 20.27 -1.27
N TYR A 214 20.89 19.26 -1.25
CA TYR A 214 20.82 18.13 -2.18
C TYR A 214 19.49 17.36 -2.08
N VAL A 215 19.04 17.02 -0.87
CA VAL A 215 17.75 16.36 -0.65
C VAL A 215 16.60 17.24 -1.15
N SER A 216 16.66 18.55 -0.92
CA SER A 216 15.62 19.47 -1.40
C SER A 216 15.57 19.55 -2.94
N GLU A 217 16.71 19.57 -3.60
CA GLU A 217 16.81 19.62 -5.07
C GLU A 217 16.32 18.33 -5.70
N THR A 218 16.73 17.18 -5.16
CA THR A 218 16.30 15.86 -5.62
C THR A 218 14.79 15.66 -5.44
N ASN A 219 14.24 16.05 -4.29
CA ASN A 219 12.81 16.00 -4.03
C ASN A 219 12.03 16.93 -4.99
N ASN A 220 12.50 18.16 -5.22
CA ASN A 220 11.88 19.08 -6.17
C ASN A 220 11.87 18.49 -7.60
N LYS A 221 13.00 17.91 -8.04
CA LYS A 221 13.11 17.27 -9.35
C LYS A 221 12.19 16.06 -9.49
N GLN A 222 12.04 15.25 -8.45
CA GLN A 222 11.10 14.12 -8.43
C GLN A 222 9.64 14.60 -8.46
N ASN A 223 9.28 15.62 -7.66
CA ASN A 223 7.94 16.18 -7.66
C ASN A 223 7.57 16.80 -9.02
N ALA A 224 8.50 17.52 -9.66
CA ALA A 224 8.28 18.06 -10.99
C ALA A 224 8.08 16.96 -12.06
N ARG A 225 8.76 15.81 -11.93
CA ARG A 225 8.53 14.63 -12.79
C ARG A 225 7.15 14.03 -12.55
N LEU A 226 6.79 13.78 -11.29
CA LEU A 226 5.48 13.24 -10.93
C LEU A 226 4.33 14.14 -11.38
N GLN A 227 4.49 15.47 -11.32
CA GLN A 227 3.51 16.41 -11.86
C GLN A 227 3.35 16.25 -13.38
N LYS A 228 4.45 16.19 -14.13
CA LYS A 228 4.40 15.97 -15.58
C LYS A 228 3.75 14.63 -15.95
N GLU A 229 4.03 13.57 -15.21
CA GLU A 229 3.39 12.26 -15.41
C GLU A 229 1.90 12.32 -15.10
N ARG A 230 1.49 12.97 -14.01
CA ARG A 230 0.08 13.16 -13.67
C ARG A 230 -0.66 13.96 -14.74
N ASP A 231 -0.07 15.05 -15.22
CA ASP A 231 -0.66 15.87 -16.28
C ASP A 231 -0.82 15.05 -17.57
N LEU A 232 0.18 14.24 -17.93
CA LEU A 232 0.09 13.35 -19.08
C LEU A 232 -1.01 12.30 -18.90
N ILE A 233 -1.08 11.65 -17.74
CA ILE A 233 -2.12 10.65 -17.43
C ILE A 233 -3.51 11.30 -17.49
N LEU A 234 -3.69 12.48 -16.89
CA LEU A 234 -4.96 13.22 -16.93
C LEU A 234 -5.35 13.55 -18.38
N THR A 235 -4.42 14.05 -19.18
CA THR A 235 -4.67 14.40 -20.59
C THR A 235 -5.07 13.18 -21.41
N VAL A 236 -4.35 12.06 -21.26
CA VAL A 236 -4.67 10.80 -21.95
C VAL A 236 -6.02 10.24 -21.48
N SER A 237 -6.30 10.29 -20.17
CA SER A 237 -7.58 9.83 -19.63
C SER A 237 -8.77 10.65 -20.13
N LEU A 238 -8.61 11.97 -20.28
CA LEU A 238 -9.63 12.86 -20.82
C LEU A 238 -9.92 12.55 -22.30
N LEU A 239 -8.87 12.31 -23.10
CA LEU A 239 -9.01 11.92 -24.50
C LEU A 239 -9.70 10.56 -24.65
N LEU A 240 -9.34 9.60 -23.80
CA LEU A 240 -9.97 8.27 -23.78
C LEU A 240 -11.46 8.35 -23.44
N ALA A 241 -11.81 9.14 -22.42
CA ALA A 241 -13.20 9.38 -22.04
C ALA A 241 -13.98 10.08 -23.18
N GLY A 242 -13.38 11.06 -23.85
CA GLY A 242 -13.95 11.72 -25.01
C GLY A 242 -14.24 10.75 -26.17
N LEU A 243 -13.28 9.87 -26.48
CA LEU A 243 -13.47 8.83 -27.50
C LEU A 243 -14.58 7.85 -27.14
N LEU A 244 -14.69 7.45 -25.87
CA LEU A 244 -15.78 6.59 -25.39
C LEU A 244 -17.15 7.27 -25.56
N VAL A 245 -17.26 8.56 -25.24
CA VAL A 245 -18.51 9.31 -25.42
C VAL A 245 -18.89 9.40 -26.89
N ILE A 246 -17.93 9.70 -27.78
CA ILE A 246 -18.18 9.74 -29.23
C ILE A 246 -18.65 8.37 -29.75
N LEU A 247 -18.03 7.28 -29.28
CA LEU A 247 -18.41 5.92 -29.65
C LEU A 247 -19.83 5.57 -29.18
N VAL A 248 -20.22 5.96 -27.97
CA VAL A 248 -21.59 5.78 -27.46
C VAL A 248 -22.58 6.55 -28.32
N ILE A 249 -22.29 7.80 -28.68
CA ILE A 249 -23.14 8.61 -29.56
C ILE A 249 -23.28 7.96 -30.95
N ALA A 250 -22.17 7.50 -31.54
CA ALA A 250 -22.19 6.82 -32.84
C ALA A 250 -23.03 5.54 -32.82
N LEU A 251 -22.95 4.75 -31.74
CA LEU A 251 -23.79 3.56 -31.56
C LEU A 251 -25.28 3.89 -31.36
N LEU A 252 -25.59 5.00 -30.68
CA LEU A 252 -26.97 5.46 -30.52
C LEU A 252 -27.58 5.96 -31.83
N VAL A 253 -26.79 6.66 -32.67
CA VAL A 253 -27.23 7.12 -34.00
C VAL A 253 -27.46 5.92 -34.93
N ARG A 254 -26.52 4.97 -35.00
CA ARG A 254 -26.65 3.75 -35.81
C ARG A 254 -27.80 2.82 -35.42
N LYS A 255 -28.29 2.92 -34.19
CA LYS A 255 -29.43 2.11 -33.70
C LYS A 255 -30.78 2.71 -34.12
N LYS A 256 -30.80 3.96 -34.57
CA LYS A 256 -32.02 4.72 -34.89
C LYS A 256 -32.37 4.68 -36.38
N GLU A 257 -31.40 4.32 -37.23
CA GLU A 257 -31.57 3.93 -38.64
C GLU A 257 -31.84 2.43 -38.74
#